data_AF-A0AAV2H7W0-F1
#
_entry.id   AF-A0AAV2H7W0-F1
#
_cell.length_a   1.000
_cell.length_b   1.000
_cell.length_c   1.000
_cell.angle_alpha   90.00
_cell.angle_beta   90.00
_cell.angle_gamma   90.00
#
_symmetry.space_group_name_H-M   'P 1'
#
loop_
_entity.id
_entity.type
_entity.pdbx_description
1 polymer ?
#
loop_
_entity_poly.entity_id
_entity_poly.type
_entity_poly.pdbx_seq_one_letter_code
_entity_poly.pdbx_strand_id
1 'polypeptide(L)'
;MICTTLVVGFLLILGVVDGQNENLDMMGLINILYMKADENVDGMITPLELSRIYEFMDTDRDNVVSKTEFTTVWRDLTQYDTEVSEAYFFLSDLDGNGVIDRTDNNNIFARFDLNGDGMVQGPEFVTKYTEVYHEVPFVILFERVEKSNNNDQHLTRSEFSQLFRSFTVGGTVIKESFLKTWVDSKFGSVKDAEDVFTSFDANNDDVISTAEVGAKFTGLDKNGNGTIEILEAIEVRAGR
;
A
#
# COMPACT_ATOMS: atom_id res chain seq x y z
N MET A 1 36.18 13.97 -9.91
CA MET A 1 36.34 12.59 -10.41
C MET A 1 36.32 11.67 -9.20
N ILE A 2 35.13 11.34 -8.71
CA ILE A 2 34.94 10.60 -7.46
C ILE A 2 33.99 9.44 -7.74
N CYS A 3 34.55 8.25 -7.58
CA CYS A 3 33.91 6.99 -7.21
C CYS A 3 32.78 6.43 -8.10
N THR A 4 33.13 6.03 -9.32
CA THR A 4 32.33 5.14 -10.18
C THR A 4 32.42 3.66 -9.75
N THR A 5 32.77 3.37 -8.49
CA THR A 5 33.11 1.99 -8.04
C THR A 5 32.21 1.46 -6.93
N LEU A 6 31.18 2.21 -6.50
CA LEU A 6 30.17 1.70 -5.54
C LEU A 6 28.91 1.12 -6.20
N VAL A 7 28.73 1.28 -7.51
CA VAL A 7 27.52 0.81 -8.22
C VAL A 7 27.58 -0.68 -8.58
N VAL A 8 28.75 -1.33 -8.45
CA VAL A 8 28.94 -2.74 -8.86
C VAL A 8 29.08 -3.70 -7.66
N GLY A 9 29.18 -3.19 -6.43
CA GLY A 9 29.30 -4.02 -5.22
C GLY A 9 27.98 -4.56 -4.65
N PHE A 10 26.84 -3.97 -5.03
CA PHE A 10 25.53 -4.29 -4.44
C PHE A 10 24.71 -5.34 -5.21
N LEU A 11 25.22 -5.77 -6.37
CA LEU A 11 24.62 -6.82 -7.21
C LEU A 11 25.00 -8.25 -6.78
N LEU A 12 25.89 -8.42 -5.81
CA LEU A 12 26.46 -9.73 -5.45
C LEU A 12 25.80 -10.45 -4.26
N ILE A 13 24.77 -9.88 -3.61
CA ILE A 13 23.88 -10.65 -2.70
C ILE A 13 22.62 -11.14 -3.43
N LEU A 14 22.40 -10.72 -4.69
CA LEU A 14 21.39 -11.31 -5.59
C LEU A 14 21.94 -12.46 -6.45
N GLY A 15 23.15 -12.94 -6.15
CA GLY A 15 23.88 -13.93 -6.95
C GLY A 15 23.96 -15.32 -6.33
N VAL A 16 22.87 -15.88 -5.80
CA VAL A 16 22.42 -17.29 -5.95
C VAL A 16 20.97 -17.37 -5.46
N VAL A 17 20.03 -16.92 -6.29
CA VAL A 17 18.79 -17.69 -6.51
C VAL A 17 18.70 -17.83 -8.02
N ASP A 18 19.56 -18.70 -8.55
CA ASP A 18 19.46 -19.17 -9.92
C ASP A 18 18.10 -19.88 -10.04
N GLY A 19 17.16 -19.23 -10.71
CA GLY A 19 15.98 -19.86 -11.27
C GLY A 19 14.91 -20.33 -10.29
N GLN A 20 14.29 -19.41 -9.53
CA GLN A 20 12.85 -19.48 -9.25
C GLN A 20 12.26 -18.06 -9.23
N ASN A 21 11.41 -17.77 -10.23
CA ASN A 21 10.40 -16.72 -10.17
C ASN A 21 9.39 -17.08 -9.04
N GLU A 22 9.83 -17.05 -7.79
CA GLU A 22 8.89 -17.08 -6.67
C GLU A 22 8.41 -15.66 -6.45
N ASN A 23 7.14 -15.44 -6.77
CA ASN A 23 6.41 -14.23 -6.47
C ASN A 23 6.66 -13.90 -4.98
N LEU A 24 7.26 -12.75 -4.66
CA LEU A 24 7.50 -12.37 -3.26
C LEU A 24 6.17 -12.35 -2.53
N ASP A 25 5.98 -13.27 -1.59
CA ASP A 25 4.85 -13.19 -0.68
C ASP A 25 5.04 -12.00 0.29
N MET A 26 4.00 -11.68 1.04
CA MET A 26 4.01 -10.55 1.99
C MET A 26 5.22 -10.58 2.92
N MET A 27 5.57 -11.76 3.45
CA MET A 27 6.68 -11.90 4.39
C MET A 27 8.04 -11.75 3.72
N GLY A 28 8.20 -12.28 2.50
CA GLY A 28 9.38 -12.08 1.68
C GLY A 28 9.64 -10.60 1.39
N LEU A 29 8.59 -9.86 1.01
CA LEU A 29 8.68 -8.42 0.80
C LEU A 29 9.06 -7.67 2.09
N ILE A 30 8.36 -7.95 3.20
CA ILE A 30 8.64 -7.33 4.50
C ILE A 30 10.10 -7.53 4.90
N ASN A 31 10.62 -8.75 4.76
CA ASN A 31 12.01 -9.06 5.11
C ASN A 31 13.00 -8.28 4.23
N ILE A 32 12.77 -8.20 2.92
CA ILE A 32 13.64 -7.45 1.99
C ILE A 32 13.66 -5.97 2.37
N LEU A 33 12.50 -5.39 2.65
CA LEU A 33 12.39 -3.97 2.99
C LEU A 33 12.99 -3.66 4.36
N TYR A 34 12.79 -4.53 5.34
CA TYR A 34 13.41 -4.39 6.66
C TYR A 34 14.94 -4.41 6.56
N MET A 35 15.51 -5.40 5.87
CA MET A 35 16.97 -5.48 5.66
C MET A 35 17.52 -4.30 4.85
N LYS A 36 16.70 -3.72 3.97
CA LYS A 36 17.08 -2.54 3.19
C LYS A 36 17.10 -1.27 4.05
N ALA A 37 16.19 -1.18 5.03
CA ALA A 37 16.09 -0.07 5.95
C ALA A 37 17.11 -0.15 7.09
N ASP A 38 17.35 -1.34 7.65
CA ASP A 38 18.37 -1.60 8.66
C ASP A 38 19.77 -1.66 8.01
N GLU A 39 20.28 -0.48 7.62
CA GLU A 39 21.50 -0.34 6.82
C GLU A 39 22.74 -0.91 7.53
N ASN A 40 22.80 -0.75 8.85
CA ASN A 40 23.93 -1.17 9.66
C ASN A 40 23.78 -2.61 10.21
N VAL A 41 22.59 -3.20 10.09
CA VAL A 41 22.23 -4.57 10.49
C VAL A 41 22.33 -4.79 12.02
N ASP A 42 21.97 -3.79 12.81
CA ASP A 42 21.91 -3.88 14.28
C ASP A 42 20.54 -4.29 14.81
N GLY A 43 19.56 -4.49 13.92
CA GLY A 43 18.20 -4.87 14.28
C GLY A 43 17.31 -3.69 14.67
N MET A 44 17.74 -2.46 14.40
CA MET A 44 17.00 -1.23 14.67
C MET A 44 17.04 -0.34 13.44
N ILE A 45 15.88 0.19 13.04
CA ILE A 45 15.84 1.25 12.03
C ILE A 45 15.73 2.59 12.76
N THR A 46 16.74 3.42 12.59
CA THR A 46 16.78 4.78 13.12
C THR A 46 16.09 5.78 12.17
N PRO A 47 15.71 6.99 12.64
CA PRO A 47 15.19 8.03 11.75
C PRO A 47 16.16 8.38 10.62
N LEU A 48 17.47 8.31 10.87
CA LEU A 48 18.51 8.59 9.88
C LEU A 48 18.53 7.53 8.77
N GLU A 49 18.43 6.25 9.14
CA GLU A 49 18.39 5.15 8.16
C GLU A 49 17.14 5.20 7.30
N LEU A 50 15.98 5.50 7.87
CA LEU A 50 14.77 5.71 7.09
C LEU A 50 14.91 6.92 6.14
N SER A 51 15.46 8.04 6.60
CA SER A 51 15.73 9.21 5.75
C SER A 51 16.69 8.90 4.59
N ARG A 52 17.61 7.94 4.71
CA ARG A 52 18.48 7.53 3.59
C ARG A 52 17.74 6.76 2.50
N ILE A 53 16.69 6.01 2.85
CA ILE A 53 15.82 5.40 1.84
C ILE A 53 15.10 6.48 1.05
N TYR A 54 14.59 7.50 1.74
CA TYR A 54 13.98 8.67 1.12
C TYR A 54 14.95 9.39 0.17
N GLU A 55 16.17 9.71 0.63
CA GLU A 55 17.21 10.34 -0.19
C GLU A 55 17.65 9.47 -1.38
N PHE A 56 17.52 8.15 -1.28
CA PHE A 56 17.79 7.23 -2.39
C PHE A 56 16.69 7.26 -3.46
N MET A 57 15.44 7.53 -3.06
CA MET A 57 14.31 7.67 -3.99
C MET A 57 14.28 9.04 -4.68
N ASP A 58 14.72 10.11 -4.01
CA ASP A 58 14.85 11.46 -4.58
C ASP A 58 16.01 11.51 -5.58
N THR A 59 15.71 11.24 -6.86
CA THR A 59 16.72 11.03 -7.89
C THR A 59 17.26 12.33 -8.46
N ASP A 60 16.42 13.37 -8.53
CA ASP A 60 16.80 14.68 -9.05
C ASP A 60 17.27 15.67 -7.96
N ARG A 61 17.11 15.29 -6.68
CA ARG A 61 17.59 15.98 -5.48
C ARG A 61 16.91 17.31 -5.25
N ASP A 62 15.62 17.40 -5.54
CA ASP A 62 14.82 18.58 -5.25
C ASP A 62 14.26 18.59 -3.81
N ASN A 63 14.59 17.57 -3.01
CA ASN A 63 14.15 17.32 -1.63
C ASN A 63 12.69 16.90 -1.50
N VAL A 64 12.03 16.50 -2.58
CA VAL A 64 10.75 15.78 -2.56
C VAL A 64 10.89 14.49 -3.36
N VAL A 65 10.11 13.47 -3.04
CA VAL A 65 10.02 12.28 -3.89
C VAL A 65 8.71 12.35 -4.66
N SER A 66 8.83 12.56 -5.96
CA SER A 66 7.67 12.54 -6.85
C SER A 66 7.13 11.12 -7.03
N LYS A 67 5.86 11.00 -7.45
CA LYS A 67 5.27 9.70 -7.81
C LYS A 67 6.10 8.93 -8.83
N THR A 68 6.68 9.60 -9.83
CA THR A 68 7.48 8.95 -10.86
C THR A 68 8.77 8.37 -10.28
N GLU A 69 9.44 9.10 -9.39
CA GLU A 69 10.65 8.63 -8.74
C GLU A 69 10.38 7.45 -7.82
N PHE A 70 9.36 7.58 -6.96
CA PHE A 70 8.93 6.50 -6.08
C PHE A 70 8.60 5.25 -6.89
N THR A 71 7.72 5.35 -7.87
CA THR A 71 7.27 4.18 -8.64
C THR A 71 8.38 3.57 -9.48
N THR A 72 9.35 4.35 -9.96
CA THR A 72 10.52 3.80 -10.67
C THR A 72 11.36 2.93 -9.74
N VAL A 73 11.78 3.48 -8.60
CA VAL A 73 12.61 2.77 -7.63
C VAL A 73 11.87 1.58 -7.03
N TRP A 74 10.59 1.75 -6.70
CA TRP A 74 9.77 0.71 -6.08
C TRP A 74 9.58 -0.50 -6.99
N ARG A 75 9.34 -0.27 -8.29
CA ARG A 75 9.21 -1.35 -9.27
C ARG A 75 10.52 -2.09 -9.47
N ASP A 76 11.65 -1.38 -9.48
CA ASP A 76 12.95 -2.03 -9.58
C ASP A 76 13.25 -2.91 -8.36
N LEU A 77 12.86 -2.45 -7.17
CA LEU A 77 13.07 -3.18 -5.91
C LEU A 77 12.14 -4.39 -5.75
N THR A 78 10.86 -4.23 -6.08
CA THR A 78 9.79 -5.20 -5.74
C THR A 78 9.30 -6.02 -6.93
N GLN A 79 9.61 -5.59 -8.15
CA GLN A 79 9.07 -6.14 -9.39
C GLN A 79 7.54 -6.04 -9.52
N TYR A 80 6.90 -5.20 -8.69
CA TYR A 80 5.48 -4.89 -8.83
C TYR A 80 5.19 -4.08 -10.09
N ASP A 81 3.93 -4.13 -10.53
CA ASP A 81 3.48 -3.30 -11.64
C ASP A 81 3.27 -1.85 -11.21
N THR A 82 2.95 -1.00 -12.18
CA THR A 82 2.71 0.43 -11.93
C THR A 82 1.54 0.66 -11.00
N GLU A 83 0.45 -0.10 -11.10
CA GLU A 83 -0.76 0.15 -10.31
C GLU A 83 -0.52 -0.13 -8.83
N VAL A 84 0.14 -1.25 -8.51
CA VAL A 84 0.53 -1.59 -7.14
C VAL A 84 1.57 -0.59 -6.61
N SER A 85 2.51 -0.15 -7.45
CA SER A 85 3.55 0.81 -7.01
C SER A 85 2.98 2.21 -6.76
N GLU A 86 2.01 2.65 -7.56
CA GLU A 86 1.27 3.89 -7.31
C GLU A 86 0.50 3.80 -5.99
N ALA A 87 -0.07 2.64 -5.65
CA ALA A 87 -0.75 2.46 -4.38
C ALA A 87 0.18 2.64 -3.18
N TYR A 88 1.40 2.09 -3.22
CA TYR A 88 2.39 2.32 -2.17
C TYR A 88 2.85 3.79 -2.08
N PHE A 89 2.89 4.51 -3.21
CA PHE A 89 3.15 5.95 -3.19
C PHE A 89 2.08 6.70 -2.40
N PHE A 90 0.80 6.47 -2.70
CA PHE A 90 -0.29 7.14 -1.98
C PHE A 90 -0.38 6.75 -0.49
N LEU A 91 0.05 5.55 -0.11
CA LEU A 91 0.17 5.15 1.30
C LEU A 91 1.34 5.82 2.03
N SER A 92 2.29 6.38 1.27
CA SER A 92 3.48 7.06 1.79
C SER A 92 3.33 8.58 1.79
N ASP A 93 2.51 9.15 0.90
CA ASP A 93 2.08 10.55 0.89
C ASP A 93 0.95 10.76 1.92
N LEU A 94 1.33 11.02 3.17
CA LEU A 94 0.42 10.99 4.31
C LEU A 94 -0.38 12.28 4.50
N ASP A 95 0.03 13.38 3.87
CA ASP A 95 -0.75 14.61 3.82
C ASP A 95 -1.52 14.79 2.49
N GLY A 96 -1.28 13.93 1.51
CA GLY A 96 -1.99 13.89 0.24
C GLY A 96 -1.64 15.05 -0.70
N ASN A 97 -0.46 15.66 -0.54
CA ASN A 97 -0.06 16.82 -1.32
C ASN A 97 0.52 16.46 -2.72
N GLY A 98 0.64 15.16 -3.02
CA GLY A 98 1.11 14.63 -4.30
C GLY A 98 2.61 14.43 -4.40
N VAL A 99 3.35 14.65 -3.31
CA VAL A 99 4.78 14.31 -3.17
C VAL A 99 5.01 13.70 -1.79
N ILE A 100 6.06 12.90 -1.65
CA ILE A 100 6.50 12.47 -0.32
C ILE A 100 7.60 13.43 0.08
N ASP A 101 7.47 14.08 1.24
CA ASP A 101 8.48 14.99 1.76
C ASP A 101 9.00 14.57 3.16
N ARG A 102 9.79 15.45 3.79
CA ARG A 102 10.33 15.19 5.13
C ARG A 102 9.24 15.02 6.19
N THR A 103 8.13 15.73 6.05
CA THR A 103 6.95 15.62 6.92
C THR A 103 6.37 14.23 6.84
N ASP A 104 6.17 13.71 5.63
CA ASP A 104 5.71 12.33 5.41
C ASP A 104 6.68 11.32 6.00
N ASN A 105 7.98 11.46 5.72
CA ASN A 105 9.00 10.55 6.23
C ASN A 105 9.00 10.49 7.78
N ASN A 106 8.83 11.62 8.45
CA ASN A 106 8.72 11.66 9.91
C ASN A 106 7.43 10.99 10.40
N ASN A 107 6.32 11.21 9.71
CA ASN A 107 5.03 10.62 10.05
C ASN A 107 5.04 9.10 9.81
N ILE A 108 5.68 8.63 8.74
CA ILE A 108 5.92 7.20 8.48
C ILE A 108 6.73 6.59 9.62
N PHE A 109 7.86 7.22 10.01
CA PHE A 109 8.66 6.73 11.13
C PHE A 109 7.82 6.59 12.39
N ALA A 110 7.05 7.63 12.75
CA ALA A 110 6.18 7.62 13.92
C ALA A 110 5.06 6.56 13.84
N ARG A 111 4.57 6.21 12.64
CA ARG A 111 3.62 5.11 12.46
C ARG A 111 4.27 3.74 12.69
N PHE A 112 5.57 3.60 12.43
CA PHE A 112 6.32 2.35 12.58
C PHE A 112 6.91 2.18 13.98
N ASP A 113 7.27 3.26 14.68
CA ASP A 113 7.74 3.24 16.08
C ASP A 113 6.53 3.09 17.02
N LEU A 114 6.04 1.85 17.15
CA LEU A 114 4.79 1.55 17.87
C LEU A 114 4.90 1.79 19.38
N ASN A 115 6.11 1.69 19.94
CA ASN A 115 6.36 1.83 21.37
C ASN A 115 6.86 3.24 21.77
N GLY A 116 7.31 4.06 20.81
CA GLY A 116 7.75 5.43 21.02
C GLY A 116 9.16 5.56 21.60
N ASP A 117 10.05 4.57 21.40
CA ASP A 117 11.42 4.60 21.90
C ASP A 117 12.41 5.31 20.95
N GLY A 118 11.93 5.75 19.79
CA GLY A 118 12.73 6.44 18.78
C GLY A 118 13.48 5.49 17.85
N MET A 119 13.19 4.19 17.88
CA MET A 119 13.72 3.16 16.99
C MET A 119 12.58 2.28 16.47
N VAL A 120 12.73 1.72 15.26
CA VAL A 120 11.79 0.73 14.74
C VAL A 120 12.45 -0.64 14.76
N GLN A 121 11.91 -1.55 15.56
CA GLN A 121 12.36 -2.93 15.63
C GLN A 121 11.65 -3.82 14.60
N GLY A 122 12.26 -4.96 14.28
CA GLY A 122 11.68 -5.98 13.39
C GLY A 122 10.20 -6.29 13.66
N PRO A 123 9.76 -6.59 14.90
CA PRO A 123 8.35 -6.85 15.20
C PRO A 123 7.42 -5.67 14.90
N GLU A 124 7.88 -4.44 15.12
CA GLU A 124 7.11 -3.22 14.85
C GLU A 124 6.99 -3.00 13.34
N PHE A 125 8.10 -3.16 12.63
CA PHE A 125 8.13 -3.10 11.17
C PHE A 125 7.21 -4.16 10.53
N VAL A 126 7.30 -5.42 10.96
CA VAL A 126 6.44 -6.50 10.47
C VAL A 126 4.98 -6.19 10.75
N THR A 127 4.64 -5.75 11.96
CA THR A 127 3.26 -5.42 12.34
C THR A 127 2.72 -4.31 11.44
N LYS A 128 3.45 -3.18 11.36
CA LYS A 128 2.96 -2.02 10.61
C LYS A 128 2.96 -2.25 9.11
N TYR A 129 3.96 -2.92 8.57
CA TYR A 129 4.00 -3.22 7.13
C TYR A 129 2.93 -4.25 6.74
N THR A 130 2.58 -5.19 7.63
CA THR A 130 1.44 -6.08 7.41
C THR A 130 0.14 -5.27 7.30
N GLU A 131 -0.01 -4.18 8.05
CA GLU A 131 -1.16 -3.29 7.89
C GLU A 131 -1.18 -2.65 6.51
N VAL A 132 -0.08 -1.99 6.14
CA VAL A 132 0.11 -1.33 4.83
C VAL A 132 -0.17 -2.29 3.67
N TYR A 133 0.37 -3.52 3.73
CA TYR A 133 0.17 -4.54 2.69
C TYR A 133 -1.31 -4.80 2.38
N HIS A 134 -2.17 -4.77 3.40
CA HIS A 134 -3.61 -4.99 3.21
C HIS A 134 -4.40 -3.69 2.98
N GLU A 135 -3.79 -2.52 3.12
CA GLU A 135 -4.35 -1.23 2.69
C GLU A 135 -4.22 -1.07 1.16
N VAL A 136 -3.16 -1.62 0.56
CA VAL A 136 -2.87 -1.54 -0.89
C VAL A 136 -4.06 -1.92 -1.79
N PRO A 137 -4.78 -3.05 -1.59
CA PRO A 137 -5.94 -3.38 -2.40
C PRO A 137 -7.01 -2.28 -2.42
N PHE A 138 -7.26 -1.62 -1.29
CA PHE A 138 -8.29 -0.58 -1.20
C PHE A 138 -7.86 0.71 -1.92
N VAL A 139 -6.58 1.05 -1.86
CA VAL A 139 -6.02 2.14 -2.67
C VAL A 139 -6.16 1.85 -4.16
N ILE A 140 -5.84 0.62 -4.60
CA ILE A 140 -6.00 0.23 -6.00
C ILE A 140 -7.47 0.34 -6.43
N LEU A 141 -8.40 -0.12 -5.60
CA LEU A 141 -9.83 -0.05 -5.90
C LEU A 141 -10.35 1.38 -5.91
N PHE A 142 -9.88 2.22 -4.99
CA PHE A 142 -10.15 3.65 -4.97
C PHE A 142 -9.74 4.28 -6.30
N GLU A 143 -8.48 4.10 -6.69
CA GLU A 143 -7.91 4.65 -7.92
C GLU A 143 -8.64 4.16 -9.18
N ARG A 144 -9.04 2.88 -9.22
CA ARG A 144 -9.81 2.35 -10.35
C ARG A 144 -11.17 3.02 -10.48
N VAL A 145 -11.84 3.30 -9.36
CA VAL A 145 -13.12 4.01 -9.39
C VAL A 145 -12.91 5.46 -9.82
N GLU A 146 -11.93 6.16 -9.23
CA GLU A 146 -11.58 7.54 -9.59
C GLU A 146 -11.30 7.69 -11.10
N LYS A 147 -10.40 6.84 -11.62
CA LYS A 147 -10.04 6.84 -13.05
C LYS A 147 -11.22 6.54 -13.97
N SER A 148 -12.28 5.90 -13.48
CA SER A 148 -13.50 5.61 -14.24
C SER A 148 -14.57 6.69 -14.17
N ASN A 149 -14.38 7.73 -13.36
CA ASN A 149 -15.30 8.85 -13.16
C ASN A 149 -14.65 10.20 -13.54
N ASN A 150 -14.43 11.09 -12.57
CA ASN A 150 -13.89 12.45 -12.74
C ASN A 150 -12.39 12.56 -12.39
N ASN A 151 -11.82 11.59 -11.66
CA ASN A 151 -10.44 11.56 -11.21
C ASN A 151 -10.04 12.84 -10.45
N ASP A 152 -10.88 13.23 -9.49
CA ASP A 152 -10.68 14.40 -8.63
C ASP A 152 -10.10 14.06 -7.25
N GLN A 153 -9.69 12.79 -7.05
CA GLN A 153 -9.14 12.23 -5.80
C GLN A 153 -10.16 12.13 -4.67
N HIS A 154 -11.45 12.19 -5.00
CA HIS A 154 -12.52 12.16 -4.02
C HIS A 154 -13.69 11.29 -4.47
N LEU A 155 -13.92 10.18 -3.77
CA LEU A 155 -15.09 9.36 -4.06
C LEU A 155 -16.33 9.95 -3.39
N THR A 156 -17.31 10.40 -4.17
CA THR A 156 -18.66 10.63 -3.65
C THR A 156 -19.29 9.30 -3.19
N ARG A 157 -20.37 9.37 -2.41
CA ARG A 157 -21.12 8.16 -2.00
C ARG A 157 -21.54 7.27 -3.18
N SER A 158 -21.87 7.87 -4.32
CA SER A 158 -22.27 7.14 -5.52
C SER A 158 -21.09 6.43 -6.19
N GLU A 159 -19.92 7.04 -6.17
CA GLU A 159 -18.68 6.47 -6.71
C GLU A 159 -18.15 5.39 -5.78
N PHE A 160 -18.08 5.66 -4.48
CA PHE A 160 -17.67 4.69 -3.46
C PHE A 160 -18.51 3.40 -3.49
N SER A 161 -19.81 3.50 -3.76
CA SER A 161 -20.69 2.33 -3.89
C SER A 161 -20.29 1.38 -5.04
N GLN A 162 -19.37 1.80 -5.93
CA GLN A 162 -18.82 1.02 -7.03
C GLN A 162 -17.42 0.44 -6.72
N LEU A 163 -16.91 0.53 -5.49
CA LEU A 163 -15.56 0.09 -5.10
C LEU A 163 -15.21 -1.32 -5.60
N PHE A 164 -16.15 -2.26 -5.51
CA PHE A 164 -15.95 -3.65 -5.94
C PHE A 164 -16.46 -3.95 -7.35
N ARG A 165 -16.71 -2.94 -8.18
CA ARG A 165 -17.25 -3.13 -9.54
C ARG A 165 -16.37 -4.05 -10.41
N SER A 166 -15.05 -4.00 -10.22
CA SER A 166 -14.11 -4.89 -10.93
C SER A 166 -14.25 -6.37 -10.57
N PHE A 167 -14.96 -6.70 -9.49
CA PHE A 167 -15.23 -8.07 -9.03
C PHE A 167 -16.58 -8.60 -9.50
N THR A 168 -17.34 -7.83 -10.29
CA THR A 168 -18.67 -8.23 -10.71
C THR A 168 -18.65 -9.33 -11.77
N VAL A 169 -19.52 -10.32 -11.61
CA VAL A 169 -19.86 -11.31 -12.65
C VAL A 169 -21.34 -11.14 -12.97
N GLY A 170 -21.65 -10.74 -14.20
CA GLY A 170 -23.04 -10.43 -14.58
C GLY A 170 -23.63 -9.22 -13.84
N GLY A 171 -22.79 -8.29 -13.37
CA GLY A 171 -23.21 -7.05 -12.70
C GLY A 171 -23.39 -7.17 -11.18
N THR A 172 -23.08 -8.32 -10.58
CA THR A 172 -23.18 -8.56 -9.14
C THR A 172 -21.85 -9.07 -8.58
N VAL A 173 -21.48 -8.68 -7.37
CA VAL A 173 -20.28 -9.19 -6.69
C VAL A 173 -20.66 -10.43 -5.87
N ILE A 174 -20.42 -11.61 -6.43
CA ILE A 174 -20.72 -12.89 -5.75
C ILE A 174 -19.47 -13.38 -5.04
N LYS A 175 -19.63 -13.97 -3.85
CA LYS A 175 -18.53 -14.46 -3.00
C LYS A 175 -17.49 -15.30 -3.73
N GLU A 176 -17.91 -16.34 -4.43
CA GLU A 176 -16.99 -17.24 -5.14
C GLU A 176 -16.08 -16.48 -6.12
N SER A 177 -16.68 -15.63 -6.97
CA SER A 177 -15.94 -14.79 -7.91
C SER A 177 -15.09 -13.71 -7.23
N PHE A 178 -15.54 -13.21 -6.08
CA PHE A 178 -14.81 -12.22 -5.29
C PHE A 178 -13.51 -12.82 -4.75
N LEU A 179 -13.60 -13.95 -4.03
CA LEU A 179 -12.45 -14.64 -3.45
C LEU A 179 -11.43 -15.02 -4.52
N LYS A 180 -11.90 -15.54 -5.66
CA LYS A 180 -11.04 -15.91 -6.78
C LYS A 180 -10.33 -14.68 -7.37
N THR A 181 -11.08 -13.64 -7.70
CA THR A 181 -10.52 -12.42 -8.31
C THR A 181 -9.55 -11.71 -7.37
N TRP A 182 -9.78 -11.76 -6.06
CA TRP A 182 -8.87 -11.18 -5.05
C TRP A 182 -7.49 -11.82 -5.09
N VAL A 183 -7.46 -13.16 -5.06
CA VAL A 183 -6.21 -13.94 -5.12
C VAL A 183 -5.54 -13.82 -6.49
N ASP A 184 -6.33 -13.83 -7.58
CA ASP A 184 -5.81 -13.65 -8.94
C ASP A 184 -5.14 -12.28 -9.10
N SER A 185 -5.72 -11.24 -8.47
CA SER A 185 -5.20 -9.87 -8.46
C SER A 185 -4.04 -9.65 -7.48
N LYS A 186 -3.61 -10.70 -6.77
CA LYS A 186 -2.52 -10.65 -5.77
C LYS A 186 -2.79 -9.69 -4.61
N PHE A 187 -4.07 -9.49 -4.27
CA PHE A 187 -4.47 -8.64 -3.14
C PHE A 187 -4.34 -9.33 -1.78
N GLY A 188 -3.95 -10.60 -1.74
CA GLY A 188 -3.71 -11.37 -0.52
C GLY A 188 -4.18 -12.82 -0.64
N SER A 189 -4.36 -13.46 0.50
CA SER A 189 -4.84 -14.84 0.62
C SER A 189 -6.37 -14.93 0.46
N VAL A 190 -6.87 -16.16 0.34
CA VAL A 190 -8.32 -16.43 0.39
C VAL A 190 -8.93 -15.95 1.70
N LYS A 191 -8.20 -16.09 2.82
CA LYS A 191 -8.67 -15.66 4.14
C LYS A 191 -8.84 -14.14 4.20
N ASP A 192 -7.91 -13.40 3.62
CA ASP A 192 -8.00 -11.93 3.55
C ASP A 192 -9.23 -11.51 2.72
N ALA A 193 -9.47 -12.21 1.60
CA ALA A 193 -10.65 -11.99 0.78
C ALA A 193 -11.95 -12.32 1.53
N GLU A 194 -11.99 -13.40 2.31
CA GLU A 194 -13.14 -13.77 3.14
C GLU A 194 -13.44 -12.71 4.20
N ASP A 195 -12.41 -12.16 4.85
CA ASP A 195 -12.55 -11.11 5.86
C ASP A 195 -13.11 -9.84 5.24
N VAL A 196 -12.56 -9.41 4.10
CA VAL A 196 -13.11 -8.27 3.36
C VAL A 196 -14.54 -8.54 2.94
N PHE A 197 -14.83 -9.70 2.35
CA PHE A 197 -16.17 -10.02 1.87
C PHE A 197 -17.20 -9.98 3.00
N THR A 198 -16.91 -10.66 4.12
CA THR A 198 -17.80 -10.73 5.29
C THR A 198 -18.00 -9.37 5.93
N SER A 199 -17.01 -8.47 5.86
CA SER A 199 -17.16 -7.11 6.40
C SER A 199 -18.18 -6.26 5.62
N PHE A 200 -18.45 -6.60 4.37
CA PHE A 200 -19.37 -5.89 3.48
C PHE A 200 -20.71 -6.61 3.28
N ASP A 201 -20.74 -7.94 3.29
CA ASP A 201 -21.96 -8.76 3.18
C ASP A 201 -22.77 -8.70 4.50
N ALA A 202 -23.47 -7.57 4.72
CA ALA A 202 -24.16 -7.29 5.96
C ALA A 202 -25.36 -8.21 6.19
N ASN A 203 -25.98 -8.68 5.11
CA ASN A 203 -27.18 -9.49 5.17
C ASN A 203 -26.88 -11.01 5.11
N ASN A 204 -25.62 -11.39 4.81
CA ASN A 204 -25.12 -12.76 4.65
C ASN A 204 -25.81 -13.55 3.52
N ASP A 205 -26.02 -12.92 2.36
CA ASP A 205 -26.59 -13.56 1.17
C ASP A 205 -25.53 -13.99 0.14
N ASP A 206 -24.26 -13.97 0.53
CA ASP A 206 -23.10 -14.27 -0.32
C ASP A 206 -23.01 -13.36 -1.57
N VAL A 207 -23.62 -12.17 -1.49
CA VAL A 207 -23.54 -11.08 -2.48
C VAL A 207 -23.16 -9.77 -1.80
N ILE A 208 -22.27 -9.00 -2.41
CA ILE A 208 -22.03 -7.60 -2.01
C ILE A 208 -22.81 -6.68 -2.97
N SER A 209 -23.83 -6.02 -2.43
CA SER A 209 -24.62 -5.02 -3.12
C SER A 209 -24.01 -3.62 -3.03
N THR A 210 -24.38 -2.73 -3.97
CA THR A 210 -23.97 -1.31 -3.91
C THR A 210 -24.50 -0.61 -2.66
N ALA A 211 -25.65 -1.05 -2.13
CA ALA A 211 -26.22 -0.52 -0.90
C ALA A 211 -25.36 -0.88 0.33
N GLU A 212 -24.82 -2.10 0.39
CA GLU A 212 -23.92 -2.56 1.44
C GLU A 212 -22.58 -1.84 1.43
N VAL A 213 -21.99 -1.65 0.24
CA VAL A 213 -20.78 -0.83 0.09
C VAL A 213 -21.08 0.61 0.52
N GLY A 214 -22.13 1.22 -0.04
CA GLY A 214 -22.52 2.58 0.31
C GLY A 214 -22.89 2.78 1.78
N ALA A 215 -23.30 1.74 2.50
CA ALA A 215 -23.58 1.82 3.94
C ALA A 215 -22.32 2.13 4.77
N LYS A 216 -21.13 1.74 4.30
CA LYS A 216 -19.85 2.03 4.97
C LYS A 216 -19.41 3.48 4.85
N PHE A 217 -19.90 4.20 3.83
CA PHE A 217 -19.49 5.56 3.49
C PHE A 217 -19.47 6.51 4.71
N THR A 218 -20.58 6.59 5.44
CA THR A 218 -20.72 7.52 6.57
C THR A 218 -19.79 7.17 7.74
N GLY A 219 -19.35 5.91 7.85
CA GLY A 219 -18.34 5.52 8.84
C GLY A 219 -16.93 5.93 8.45
N LEU A 220 -16.67 6.14 7.15
CA LEU A 220 -15.34 6.41 6.58
C LEU A 220 -15.11 7.90 6.31
N ASP A 221 -16.15 8.65 5.97
CA ASP A 221 -16.14 10.12 5.84
C ASP A 221 -15.99 10.74 7.23
N LYS A 222 -14.74 10.80 7.73
CA LYS A 222 -14.42 11.23 9.10
C LYS A 222 -14.49 12.74 9.23
N ASN A 223 -14.09 13.45 8.19
CA ASN A 223 -14.09 14.91 8.17
C ASN A 223 -15.47 15.51 7.87
N GLY A 224 -16.42 14.70 7.39
CA GLY A 224 -17.80 15.10 7.11
C GLY A 224 -17.95 15.95 5.85
N ASN A 225 -17.00 15.88 4.92
CA ASN A 225 -16.98 16.69 3.69
C ASN A 225 -17.90 16.11 2.59
N GLY A 226 -18.46 14.91 2.79
CA GLY A 226 -19.37 14.26 1.85
C GLY A 226 -18.67 13.52 0.71
N THR A 227 -17.35 13.35 0.78
CA THR A 227 -16.53 12.52 -0.09
C THR A 227 -15.63 11.60 0.75
N ILE A 228 -14.98 10.64 0.10
CA ILE A 228 -13.95 9.79 0.71
C ILE A 228 -12.64 10.12 0.02
N GLU A 229 -11.63 10.47 0.82
CA GLU A 229 -10.24 10.58 0.38
C GLU A 229 -9.52 9.24 0.50
N ILE A 230 -8.38 9.08 -0.17
CA ILE A 230 -7.64 7.83 -0.20
C ILE A 230 -7.25 7.33 1.21
N LEU A 231 -6.87 8.25 2.11
CA LEU A 231 -6.52 7.94 3.51
C LEU A 231 -7.75 7.52 4.34
N GLU A 232 -8.95 7.95 3.97
CA GLU A 232 -10.20 7.48 4.57
C GLU A 232 -10.61 6.12 3.99
N ALA A 233 -10.32 5.86 2.72
CA ALA A 233 -10.64 4.60 2.05
C ALA A 233 -9.86 3.40 2.61
N ILE A 234 -8.66 3.61 3.15
CA ILE A 234 -7.86 2.53 3.74
C ILE A 234 -8.36 2.09 5.13
N GLU A 235 -9.14 2.93 5.81
CA GLU A 235 -9.82 2.60 7.07
C GLU A 235 -10.97 1.59 6.85
N VAL A 236 -11.35 1.30 5.60
CA VAL A 236 -12.32 0.24 5.25
C VAL A 236 -11.95 -1.10 5.89
N ARG A 237 -10.65 -1.42 5.93
CA ARG A 237 -10.15 -2.66 6.53
C ARG A 237 -10.31 -2.70 8.04
N ALA A 238 -10.30 -1.54 8.70
CA ALA A 238 -10.19 -1.47 10.14
C ALA A 238 -11.40 -2.06 10.88
N GLY A 239 -12.56 -2.22 10.23
CA GLY A 239 -13.77 -2.73 10.91
C GLY A 239 -14.07 -1.98 12.21
N ARG A 240 -13.64 -0.72 12.29
CA ARG A 240 -13.76 0.20 13.42
C ARG A 240 -14.59 1.41 13.00
#